data_AF-A0A520IXK9-F1
#
_entry.id   AF-A0A520IXK9-F1
#
_cell.length_a   1.000
_cell.length_b   1.000
_cell.length_c   1.000
_cell.angle_alpha   90.00
_cell.angle_beta   90.00
_cell.angle_gamma   90.00
#
_symmetry.space_group_name_H-M   'P 1'
#
loop_
_entity.id
_entity.type
_entity.pdbx_description
1 polymer ?
#
loop_
_entity_poly.entity_id
_entity_poly.type
_entity_poly.pdbx_seq_one_letter_code
_entity_poly.pdbx_strand_id
1 'polypeptide(L)'
;LKALGTPKRGRDAAKKGDVATLTAVYDEQLELPEAQAAAAIMLGLAAEKPSALLCYERDPCHCHRTLLLQAVGEGAEVVDLFT
;
A
#
# COMPACT_ATOMS: atom_id res chain seq x y z
N LEU A 1 -6.76 -7.33 3.78
CA LEU A 1 -6.11 -6.81 5.01
C LEU A 1 -6.57 -5.37 5.25
N LYS A 2 -7.53 -5.14 6.15
CA LYS A 2 -8.22 -3.83 6.27
C LYS A 2 -7.31 -2.71 6.78
N ALA A 3 -6.38 -3.03 7.69
CA ALA A 3 -5.46 -2.07 8.30
C ALA A 3 -4.41 -1.49 7.33
N LEU A 4 -4.19 -2.12 6.17
CA LEU A 4 -3.30 -1.63 5.11
C LEU A 4 -3.99 -0.67 4.14
N GLY A 5 -5.29 -0.42 4.30
CA GLY A 5 -6.02 0.50 3.44
C GLY A 5 -5.69 1.97 3.72
N THR A 6 -5.91 2.85 2.75
CA THR A 6 -5.73 4.29 2.93
C THR A 6 -6.90 4.89 3.73
N PRO A 7 -6.65 5.69 4.79
CA PRO A 7 -7.69 6.40 5.53
C PRO A 7 -8.39 7.47 4.68
N LYS A 8 -9.53 8.00 5.15
CA LYS A 8 -10.39 8.91 4.36
C LYS A 8 -9.61 10.10 3.78
N ARG A 9 -8.79 10.76 4.61
CA ARG A 9 -7.97 11.90 4.21
C ARG A 9 -7.04 11.56 3.05
N GLY A 10 -6.35 10.42 3.11
CA GLY A 10 -5.47 9.96 2.04
C GLY A 10 -6.26 9.57 0.77
N ARG A 11 -7.45 8.96 0.91
CA ARG A 11 -8.33 8.68 -0.25
C ARG A 11 -8.79 9.96 -0.95
N ASP A 12 -9.12 10.99 -0.19
CA ASP A 12 -9.55 12.28 -0.74
C ASP A 12 -8.38 13.01 -1.42
N ALA A 13 -7.15 12.86 -0.90
CA ALA A 13 -5.92 13.36 -1.54
C ALA A 13 -5.62 12.64 -2.86
N ALA A 14 -5.68 11.29 -2.87
CA ALA A 14 -5.48 10.49 -4.08
C ALA A 14 -6.46 10.90 -5.20
N LYS A 15 -7.75 11.09 -4.88
CA LYS A 15 -8.75 11.55 -5.85
C LYS A 15 -8.46 12.92 -6.48
N LYS A 16 -7.69 13.76 -5.79
CA LYS A 16 -7.29 15.10 -6.27
C LYS A 16 -5.91 15.09 -6.95
N GLY A 17 -5.23 13.94 -7.01
CA GLY A 17 -3.84 13.84 -7.46
C GLY A 17 -2.83 14.45 -6.47
N ASP A 18 -3.23 14.68 -5.22
CA ASP A 18 -2.33 15.21 -4.18
C ASP A 18 -1.51 14.08 -3.56
N VAL A 19 -0.46 13.68 -4.29
CA VAL A 19 0.46 12.59 -3.91
C VAL A 19 1.21 12.91 -2.62
N ALA A 20 1.54 14.18 -2.38
CA ALA A 20 2.27 14.60 -1.19
C ALA A 20 1.43 14.35 0.07
N THR A 21 0.17 14.78 0.07
CA THR A 21 -0.75 14.51 1.19
C THR A 21 -1.05 13.02 1.32
N LEU A 22 -1.22 12.28 0.20
CA LEU A 22 -1.40 10.83 0.25
C LEU A 22 -0.24 10.15 0.96
N THR A 23 0.99 10.50 0.59
CA THR A 23 2.22 9.92 1.14
C THR A 23 2.31 10.16 2.64
N ALA A 24 2.23 11.41 3.08
CA ALA A 24 2.33 11.75 4.51
C ALA A 24 1.26 11.04 5.35
N VAL A 25 0.01 10.98 4.87
CA VAL A 25 -1.07 10.30 5.59
C VAL A 25 -0.90 8.79 5.61
N TYR A 26 -0.30 8.22 4.55
CA TYR A 26 -0.09 6.78 4.48
C TYR A 26 1.12 6.34 5.31
N ASP A 27 2.17 7.16 5.39
CA ASP A 27 3.31 6.93 6.29
C ASP A 27 2.84 6.84 7.75
N GLU A 28 2.02 7.80 8.20
CA GLU A 28 1.39 7.77 9.54
C GLU A 28 0.55 6.49 9.75
N GLN A 29 -0.16 6.02 8.72
CA GLN A 29 -0.97 4.81 8.78
C GLN A 29 -0.09 3.55 8.96
N LEU A 30 1.08 3.50 8.31
CA LEU A 30 1.99 2.35 8.38
C LEU A 30 2.71 2.23 9.73
N GLU A 31 2.81 3.32 10.49
CA GLU A 31 3.34 3.30 11.86
C GLU A 31 2.39 2.63 12.87
N LEU A 32 1.11 2.45 12.52
CA LEU A 32 0.13 1.86 13.43
C LEU A 32 0.44 0.36 13.68
N PRO A 33 0.37 -0.13 14.94
CA PRO A 33 0.65 -1.53 15.25
C PRO A 33 -0.21 -2.52 14.44
N GLU A 34 -1.48 -2.21 14.21
CA GLU A 34 -2.37 -3.04 13.39
C GLU A 34 -1.98 -3.07 11.91
N ALA A 35 -1.38 -1.99 11.39
CA ALA A 35 -0.87 -1.94 10.02
C ALA A 35 0.38 -2.79 9.90
N GLN A 36 1.31 -2.70 10.85
CA GLN A 36 2.51 -3.54 10.89
C GLN A 36 2.17 -5.04 11.00
N ALA A 37 1.23 -5.40 11.89
CA ALA A 37 0.76 -6.77 12.01
C ALA A 37 0.11 -7.28 10.71
N ALA A 38 -0.69 -6.43 10.05
CA ALA A 38 -1.28 -6.78 8.76
C ALA A 38 -0.24 -6.88 7.64
N ALA A 39 0.82 -6.06 7.66
CA ALA A 39 1.92 -6.14 6.70
C ALA A 39 2.70 -7.46 6.85
N ALA A 40 2.95 -7.92 8.08
CA ALA A 40 3.54 -9.23 8.31
C ALA A 40 2.68 -10.37 7.75
N ILE A 41 1.35 -10.32 7.91
CA ILE A 41 0.43 -11.29 7.31
C ILE A 41 0.48 -11.23 5.78
N MET A 42 0.54 -10.03 5.20
CA MET A 42 0.67 -9.83 3.75
C MET A 42 1.93 -10.51 3.20
N LEU A 43 3.08 -10.28 3.84
CA LEU A 43 4.35 -10.85 3.43
C LEU A 43 4.36 -12.38 3.57
N GLY A 44 3.78 -12.91 4.66
CA GLY A 44 3.61 -14.35 4.83
C GLY A 44 2.79 -15.00 3.71
N LEU A 45 1.69 -14.35 3.29
CA LEU A 45 0.89 -14.82 2.16
C LEU A 45 1.66 -14.77 0.84
N ALA A 46 2.41 -13.70 0.59
CA ALA A 46 3.22 -13.55 -0.62
C ALA A 46 4.36 -14.57 -0.70
N ALA A 47 4.93 -14.97 0.44
CA ALA A 47 5.95 -16.01 0.51
C ALA A 47 5.36 -17.42 0.27
N GLU A 48 4.09 -17.65 0.62
CA GLU A 48 3.43 -18.94 0.44
C GLU A 48 2.94 -19.15 -1.00
N LYS A 49 2.44 -18.10 -1.66
CA LYS A 49 1.81 -18.19 -2.99
C LYS A 49 1.80 -16.85 -3.74
N PRO A 50 1.72 -16.89 -5.09
CA PRO A 50 1.52 -15.69 -5.89
C PRO A 50 0.35 -14.86 -5.37
N SER A 51 0.64 -13.62 -5.01
CA SER A 51 -0.30 -12.72 -4.36
C SER A 51 -0.31 -11.38 -5.08
N ALA A 52 -1.49 -10.77 -5.22
CA ALA A 52 -1.66 -9.48 -5.86
C ALA A 52 -2.29 -8.48 -4.90
N LEU A 53 -1.74 -7.27 -4.85
CA LEU A 53 -2.33 -6.13 -4.16
C LEU A 53 -3.20 -5.34 -5.13
N LEU A 54 -4.48 -5.19 -4.77
CA LEU A 54 -5.47 -4.50 -5.58
C LEU A 54 -5.91 -3.21 -4.88
N CYS A 55 -5.99 -2.13 -5.66
CA CYS A 55 -6.58 -0.87 -5.26
C CYS A 55 -7.45 -0.29 -6.38
N TYR A 56 -8.24 0.74 -6.08
CA TYR A 56 -9.11 1.38 -7.08
C TYR A 56 -8.35 2.27 -8.08
N GLU A 57 -7.12 2.67 -7.76
CA GLU A 57 -6.28 3.48 -8.65
C GLU A 57 -5.59 2.57 -9.67
N ARG A 58 -5.60 2.95 -10.95
CA ARG A 58 -4.94 2.20 -12.02
C ARG A 58 -3.44 2.48 -12.01
N ASP A 59 -3.06 3.73 -11.86
CA ASP A 59 -1.68 4.20 -11.97
C ASP A 59 -0.86 3.86 -10.70
N PRO A 60 0.19 3.01 -10.80
CA PRO A 60 1.05 2.67 -9.67
C PRO A 60 1.73 3.88 -9.03
N CYS A 61 2.01 4.95 -9.78
CA CYS A 61 2.69 6.14 -9.26
C CYS A 61 1.79 6.97 -8.35
N HIS A 62 0.47 6.79 -8.42
CA HIS A 62 -0.53 7.60 -7.71
C HIS A 62 -1.31 6.80 -6.66
N CYS A 63 -0.83 5.60 -6.31
CA CYS A 63 -1.55 4.68 -5.46
C CYS A 63 -0.76 4.30 -4.20
N HIS A 64 -1.49 3.85 -3.19
CA HIS A 64 -0.91 3.45 -1.92
C HIS A 64 -0.18 2.09 -1.97
N ARG A 65 -0.41 1.24 -2.99
CA ARG A 65 0.29 -0.06 -3.10
C ARG A 65 1.80 0.12 -3.24
N THR A 66 2.23 1.14 -3.99
CA THR A 66 3.65 1.45 -4.17
C THR A 66 4.27 1.90 -2.86
N LEU A 67 3.61 2.80 -2.13
CA LEU A 67 4.06 3.26 -0.82
C LEU A 67 4.18 2.10 0.18
N LEU A 68 3.18 1.22 0.22
CA LEU A 68 3.19 0.02 1.07
C LEU A 68 4.39 -0.88 0.73
N LEU A 69 4.57 -1.22 -0.54
CA LEU A 69 5.64 -2.12 -0.98
C LEU A 69 7.03 -1.50 -0.82
N GLN A 70 7.18 -0.18 -0.96
CA GLN A 70 8.43 0.51 -0.63
C GLN A 70 8.76 0.42 0.86
N ALA A 71 7.74 0.48 1.73
CA ALA A 71 7.95 0.47 3.17
C ALA A 71 8.23 -0.94 3.73
N VAL A 72 7.59 -1.99 3.20
CA VAL A 72 7.64 -3.33 3.81
C VAL A 72 8.03 -4.46 2.85
N GLY A 73 8.12 -4.20 1.55
CA GLY A 73 8.35 -5.21 0.51
C GLY A 73 9.81 -5.59 0.29
N GLU A 74 10.72 -5.22 1.20
CA GLU A 74 12.14 -5.56 1.07
C GLU A 74 12.34 -7.07 0.95
N GLY A 75 13.07 -7.50 -0.08
CA GLY A 75 13.32 -8.91 -0.38
C GLY A 75 12.20 -9.64 -1.14
N ALA A 76 11.08 -8.98 -1.44
CA ALA A 76 10.05 -9.52 -2.33
C ALA A 76 10.25 -9.04 -3.77
N GLU A 77 9.99 -9.92 -4.74
CA GLU A 77 9.86 -9.52 -6.15
C GLU A 77 8.53 -8.79 -6.33
N VAL A 78 8.60 -7.55 -6.81
CA VAL A 78 7.42 -6.71 -7.09
C VAL A 78 7.31 -6.50 -8.59
N VAL A 79 6.18 -6.91 -9.16
CA VAL A 79 5.86 -6.71 -10.58
C VAL A 79 4.59 -5.88 -10.68
N ASP A 80 4.69 -4.71 -11.31
CA ASP A 80 3.52 -3.89 -11.62
C ASP A 80 2.72 -4.51 -12.77
N LEU A 81 1.51 -4.97 -12.46
CA LEU A 81 0.57 -5.52 -13.44
C LEU A 81 -0.20 -4.41 -14.17
N PHE A 82 0.54 -3.46 -14.75
CA PHE A 82 0.00 -2.32 -15.50
C PHE A 82 0.42 -2.42 -16.97
N THR A 83 -0.55 -2.37 -17.87
CA THR A 83 -0.37 -2.34 -19.34
C THR A 83 -0.81 -1.02 -19.93
#